data_AF-A0AAW2X655-F1
#
_entry.id   AF-A0AAW2X655-F1
#
_cell.length_a   1.000
_cell.length_b   1.000
_cell.length_c   1.000
_cell.angle_alpha   90.00
_cell.angle_beta   90.00
_cell.angle_gamma   90.00
#
_symmetry.space_group_name_H-M   'P 1'
#
loop_
_entity.id
_entity.type
_entity.pdbx_description
1 polymer ?
#
loop_
_entity_poly.entity_id
_entity_poly.type
_entity_poly.pdbx_seq_one_letter_code
_entity_poly.pdbx_strand_id
1 'polypeptide(L)'
;MIDNLEGTSYKVIVHNENQTEISFTRTWEVGSSNAPLNVDKRFHYMAMSDERQRLMPMPNDRLTGETLDYKEAVLLKNPTNPEFKGEVDDKYFYSCENKDNQVHGWISSDPPVGFWMITPSNEFRTGGPVKQDLTSHVGPYVLAMQKEVASWPYSFPFSEDYVKSNQRGAISGQLLVDDWFTNKQPMPGSSVFVGLAPPGVAGSWQLESKGYQFWTQTDQNGNFLIKNVIPGTYSLFAWVPGTLGDYKYADDVTISQGTIVEARNMIFKAPRKGETLWEIGIPDRSAAEFFIPDPSPEFKIHNIELKLKSMI
;
A
#
# COMPACT_ATOMS: atom_id res chain seq x y z
N MET A 1 19.82 -21.47 -11.88
CA MET A 1 18.77 -22.45 -11.52
C MET A 1 17.48 -21.89 -12.08
N ILE A 2 16.61 -22.68 -12.71
CA ILE A 2 15.33 -22.15 -13.19
C ILE A 2 14.35 -22.20 -12.02
N ASP A 3 13.94 -21.03 -11.54
CA ASP A 3 12.84 -20.91 -10.58
C ASP A 3 11.53 -21.25 -11.30
N ASN A 4 10.76 -22.21 -10.77
CA ASN A 4 9.52 -22.69 -11.37
C ASN A 4 8.30 -22.18 -10.59
N LEU A 5 7.24 -21.80 -11.30
CA LEU A 5 5.94 -21.53 -10.68
C LEU A 5 5.16 -22.84 -10.51
N GLU A 6 5.25 -23.45 -9.32
CA GLU A 6 4.46 -24.66 -9.02
C GLU A 6 2.97 -24.33 -8.87
N GLY A 7 2.12 -25.12 -9.54
CA GLY A 7 0.67 -25.01 -9.54
C GLY A 7 -0.01 -26.37 -9.79
N THR A 8 -1.27 -26.47 -9.37
CA THR A 8 -2.11 -27.68 -9.43
C THR A 8 -2.68 -27.93 -10.83
N SER A 9 -3.01 -26.88 -11.58
CA SER A 9 -3.37 -26.97 -13.00
C SER A 9 -3.15 -25.63 -13.73
N TYR A 10 -3.12 -25.66 -15.06
CA TYR A 10 -3.03 -24.45 -15.90
C TYR A 10 -4.04 -24.49 -17.07
N LYS A 11 -4.47 -23.31 -17.52
CA LYS A 11 -5.29 -23.11 -18.73
C LYS A 11 -4.65 -22.01 -19.59
N VAL A 12 -4.61 -22.21 -20.91
CA VAL A 12 -4.35 -21.11 -21.87
C VAL A 12 -5.71 -20.46 -22.15
N ILE A 13 -5.86 -19.18 -21.82
CA ILE A 13 -7.10 -18.41 -22.00
C ILE A 13 -7.15 -17.84 -23.42
N VAL A 14 -6.03 -17.27 -23.87
CA VAL A 14 -5.84 -16.75 -25.23
C VAL A 14 -4.42 -17.07 -25.69
N HIS A 15 -4.28 -17.41 -26.97
CA HIS A 15 -3.01 -17.44 -27.68
C HIS A 15 -3.23 -16.95 -29.12
N ASN A 16 -2.57 -15.86 -29.50
CA ASN A 16 -2.54 -15.29 -30.84
C ASN A 16 -1.22 -14.52 -31.05
N GLU A 17 -1.01 -13.98 -32.25
CA GLU A 17 0.22 -13.27 -32.67
C GLU A 17 0.61 -12.09 -31.76
N ASN A 18 -0.34 -11.47 -31.06
CA ASN A 18 -0.14 -10.28 -30.24
C ASN A 18 -0.18 -10.56 -28.72
N GLN A 19 -0.76 -11.68 -28.28
CA GLN A 19 -0.98 -11.97 -26.86
C GLN A 19 -1.04 -13.47 -26.59
N THR A 20 -0.41 -13.89 -25.47
CA THR A 20 -0.67 -15.18 -24.83
C THR A 20 -1.04 -14.92 -23.36
N GLU A 21 -2.16 -15.49 -22.93
CA GLU A 21 -2.67 -15.38 -21.56
C GLU A 21 -2.79 -16.79 -20.97
N ILE A 22 -2.06 -17.04 -19.88
CA ILE A 22 -2.00 -18.35 -19.21
C ILE A 22 -2.39 -18.14 -17.75
N SER A 23 -3.39 -18.89 -17.29
CA SER A 23 -3.84 -18.89 -15.90
C SER A 23 -3.36 -20.17 -15.23
N PHE A 24 -2.66 -20.02 -14.11
CA PHE A 24 -2.24 -21.11 -13.23
C PHE A 24 -3.11 -21.11 -11.97
N THR A 25 -3.42 -22.28 -11.42
CA THR A 25 -4.21 -22.43 -10.19
C THR A 25 -3.41 -23.21 -9.15
N ARG A 26 -3.56 -22.87 -7.87
CA ARG A 26 -2.92 -23.56 -6.74
C ARG A 26 -3.81 -23.43 -5.50
N THR A 27 -4.00 -24.52 -4.76
CA THR A 27 -4.62 -24.47 -3.43
C THR A 27 -3.73 -23.68 -2.48
N TRP A 28 -4.27 -22.69 -1.79
CA TRP A 28 -3.55 -21.92 -0.77
C TRP A 28 -3.85 -22.47 0.62
N GLU A 29 -2.80 -22.84 1.37
CA GLU A 29 -2.90 -23.22 2.77
C GLU A 29 -2.39 -22.10 3.68
N VAL A 30 -3.17 -21.77 4.70
CA VAL A 30 -2.87 -20.69 5.66
C VAL A 30 -1.64 -21.08 6.48
N GLY A 31 -0.57 -20.28 6.39
CA GLY A 31 0.72 -20.55 7.03
C GLY A 31 1.75 -21.23 6.13
N SER A 32 1.41 -21.56 4.87
CA SER A 32 2.40 -22.04 3.90
C SER A 32 3.43 -20.95 3.56
N SER A 33 4.70 -21.33 3.47
CA SER A 33 5.83 -20.43 3.21
C SER A 33 6.15 -20.24 1.72
N ASN A 34 5.24 -20.63 0.83
CA ASN A 34 5.48 -20.68 -0.61
C ASN A 34 5.35 -19.29 -1.23
N ALA A 35 6.48 -18.58 -1.34
CA ALA A 35 6.57 -17.29 -2.01
C ALA A 35 5.87 -17.33 -3.38
N PRO A 36 5.08 -16.30 -3.75
CA PRO A 36 4.33 -16.29 -5.01
C PRO A 36 5.27 -16.18 -6.23
N LEU A 37 6.44 -15.60 -6.04
CA LEU A 37 7.50 -15.49 -7.03
C LEU A 37 8.86 -15.45 -6.31
N ASN A 38 9.80 -16.27 -6.76
CA ASN A 38 11.23 -16.12 -6.45
C ASN A 38 11.94 -15.75 -7.76
N VAL A 39 12.92 -14.84 -7.72
CA VAL A 39 13.64 -14.41 -8.93
C VAL A 39 15.14 -14.33 -8.64
N ASP A 40 15.87 -15.33 -9.14
CA ASP A 40 17.32 -15.39 -9.40
C ASP A 40 18.24 -14.55 -8.49
N LYS A 41 19.10 -15.25 -7.73
CA LYS A 41 20.04 -14.70 -6.73
C LYS A 41 21.07 -13.67 -7.26
N ARG A 42 21.13 -13.40 -8.56
CA ARG A 42 21.95 -12.31 -9.15
C ARG A 42 21.39 -10.91 -8.89
N PHE A 43 20.11 -10.80 -8.56
CA PHE A 43 19.49 -9.51 -8.27
C PHE A 43 19.69 -9.13 -6.79
N HIS A 44 20.47 -8.08 -6.50
CA HIS A 44 20.98 -7.77 -5.14
C HIS A 44 20.91 -6.30 -4.72
N TYR A 45 20.44 -5.40 -5.59
CA TYR A 45 20.25 -3.97 -5.29
C TYR A 45 18.76 -3.59 -5.24
N MET A 46 18.39 -2.86 -4.18
CA MET A 46 17.07 -2.28 -3.95
C MET A 46 16.97 -0.84 -4.34
N ALA A 47 15.84 -0.48 -4.92
CA ALA A 47 15.24 0.83 -4.74
C ALA A 47 13.71 0.70 -4.62
N MET A 48 13.15 1.36 -3.60
CA MET A 48 11.72 1.48 -3.29
C MET A 48 11.22 2.92 -3.50
N SER A 49 12.08 3.89 -3.20
CA SER A 49 11.95 5.31 -3.54
C SER A 49 13.34 5.88 -3.79
N ASP A 50 13.43 7.14 -4.22
CA ASP A 50 14.71 7.82 -4.45
C ASP A 50 15.58 7.88 -3.18
N GLU A 51 14.96 7.90 -2.00
CA GLU A 51 15.59 7.89 -0.68
C GLU A 51 15.77 6.48 -0.08
N ARG A 52 15.05 5.47 -0.57
CA ARG A 52 15.02 4.10 -0.02
C ARG A 52 15.64 3.12 -1.00
N GLN A 53 16.96 3.19 -1.13
CA GLN A 53 17.74 2.36 -2.05
C GLN A 53 19.09 1.92 -1.48
N ARG A 54 19.46 0.65 -1.70
CA ARG A 54 20.66 0.01 -1.11
C ARG A 54 21.01 -1.33 -1.75
N LEU A 55 22.27 -1.75 -1.67
CA LEU A 55 22.59 -3.19 -1.74
C LEU A 55 21.98 -3.91 -0.53
N MET A 56 21.55 -5.16 -0.69
CA MET A 56 20.97 -5.95 0.39
C MET A 56 21.81 -7.19 0.76
N PRO A 57 21.68 -7.70 2.00
CA PRO A 57 22.31 -8.94 2.44
C PRO A 57 21.81 -10.15 1.65
N MET A 58 22.67 -11.13 1.43
CA MET A 58 22.27 -12.41 0.84
C MET A 58 21.48 -13.23 1.87
N PRO A 59 20.58 -14.16 1.45
CA PRO A 59 19.90 -15.04 2.39
C PRO A 59 20.84 -15.87 3.29
N ASN A 60 22.05 -16.18 2.81
CA ASN A 60 23.08 -16.86 3.59
C ASN A 60 23.68 -15.97 4.70
N ASP A 61 23.73 -14.66 4.50
CA ASP A 61 24.24 -13.69 5.48
C ASP A 61 23.30 -13.63 6.69
N ARG A 62 21.98 -13.71 6.45
CA ARG A 62 20.97 -13.89 7.50
C ARG A 62 21.07 -15.25 8.18
N LEU A 63 21.22 -16.35 7.42
CA LEU A 63 21.34 -17.71 7.97
C LEU A 63 22.60 -17.93 8.83
N THR A 64 23.63 -17.10 8.66
CA THR A 64 24.90 -17.15 9.44
C THR A 64 25.06 -15.96 10.40
N GLY A 65 24.04 -15.10 10.49
CA GLY A 65 23.95 -14.01 11.45
C GLY A 65 23.46 -14.46 12.83
N GLU A 66 23.23 -13.49 13.71
CA GLU A 66 22.62 -13.70 15.02
C GLU A 66 21.22 -13.10 15.04
N THR A 67 20.20 -13.94 15.23
CA THR A 67 18.84 -13.49 15.52
C THR A 67 18.80 -12.76 16.86
N LEU A 68 18.22 -11.57 16.89
CA LEU A 68 18.03 -10.78 18.11
C LEU A 68 16.70 -11.17 18.79
N ASP A 69 16.17 -10.31 19.67
CA ASP A 69 14.92 -10.56 20.43
C ASP A 69 13.70 -10.87 19.54
N TYR A 70 13.73 -10.44 18.27
CA TYR A 70 12.71 -10.73 17.26
C TYR A 70 13.31 -11.57 16.13
N LYS A 71 12.62 -12.64 15.72
CA LYS A 71 13.04 -13.54 14.62
C LYS A 71 13.22 -12.82 13.26
N GLU A 72 12.61 -11.65 13.12
CA GLU A 72 12.74 -10.77 11.97
C GLU A 72 14.07 -10.00 11.94
N ALA A 73 14.64 -9.64 13.10
CA ALA A 73 15.84 -8.84 13.22
C ALA A 73 17.09 -9.74 13.33
N VAL A 74 18.01 -9.63 12.37
CA VAL A 74 19.23 -10.44 12.34
C VAL A 74 20.47 -9.56 12.22
N LEU A 75 21.37 -9.69 13.20
CA LEU A 75 22.68 -9.05 13.22
C LEU A 75 23.68 -9.80 12.32
N LEU A 76 24.21 -9.09 11.33
CA LEU A 76 25.09 -9.63 10.31
C LEU A 76 26.55 -9.65 10.79
N LYS A 77 26.95 -10.78 11.41
CA LYS A 77 28.29 -10.94 12.01
C LYS A 77 29.41 -11.16 10.99
N ASN A 78 29.16 -11.97 9.95
CA ASN A 78 30.13 -12.30 8.90
C ASN A 78 29.47 -12.34 7.49
N PRO A 79 28.86 -11.22 7.04
CA PRO A 79 28.17 -11.16 5.74
C PRO A 79 29.14 -11.28 4.56
N THR A 80 28.61 -11.76 3.43
CA THR A 80 29.32 -11.90 2.14
C THR A 80 29.85 -10.55 1.62
N ASN A 81 29.12 -9.46 1.87
CA ASN A 81 29.60 -8.10 1.69
C ASN A 81 30.06 -7.51 3.05
N PRO A 82 31.36 -7.23 3.25
CA PRO A 82 31.87 -6.71 4.52
C PRO A 82 31.23 -5.40 5.00
N GLU A 83 30.68 -4.59 4.10
CA GLU A 83 30.00 -3.34 4.47
C GLU A 83 28.76 -3.56 5.36
N PHE A 84 28.11 -4.72 5.30
CA PHE A 84 26.98 -5.02 6.17
C PHE A 84 27.41 -5.53 7.56
N LYS A 85 28.71 -5.59 7.88
CA LYS A 85 29.17 -6.18 9.14
C LYS A 85 28.75 -5.33 10.34
N GLY A 86 28.10 -5.97 11.30
CA GLY A 86 27.51 -5.30 12.46
C GLY A 86 26.16 -4.62 12.16
N GLU A 87 25.63 -4.79 10.94
CA GLU A 87 24.32 -4.25 10.57
C GLU A 87 23.19 -5.19 11.02
N VAL A 88 22.06 -4.62 11.44
CA VAL A 88 20.83 -5.37 11.72
C VAL A 88 19.92 -5.29 10.50
N ASP A 89 19.61 -6.44 9.90
CA ASP A 89 18.66 -6.54 8.80
C ASP A 89 17.30 -7.05 9.33
N ASP A 90 16.26 -6.22 9.19
CA ASP A 90 14.87 -6.54 9.54
C ASP A 90 13.96 -6.31 8.33
N LYS A 91 13.05 -7.27 8.06
CA LYS A 91 12.08 -7.19 6.96
C LYS A 91 11.18 -5.94 7.04
N TYR A 92 10.91 -5.43 8.24
CA TYR A 92 10.03 -4.29 8.46
C TYR A 92 10.67 -2.96 8.02
N PHE A 93 11.99 -2.89 7.83
CA PHE A 93 12.64 -1.76 7.16
C PHE A 93 12.24 -1.61 5.67
N TYR A 94 11.47 -2.56 5.12
CA TYR A 94 10.99 -2.60 3.74
C TYR A 94 9.45 -2.52 3.65
N SER A 95 8.76 -2.01 4.68
CA SER A 95 7.36 -1.58 4.57
C SER A 95 7.22 -0.13 4.12
N CYS A 96 6.12 0.19 3.46
CA CYS A 96 5.58 1.55 3.41
C CYS A 96 4.04 1.53 3.37
N GLU A 97 3.43 2.71 3.37
CA GLU A 97 1.98 2.83 3.34
C GLU A 97 1.40 2.45 1.96
N ASN A 98 0.21 1.86 1.95
CA ASN A 98 -0.46 1.43 0.72
C ASN A 98 -0.74 2.57 -0.29
N LYS A 99 -0.76 3.83 0.15
CA LYS A 99 -0.80 5.01 -0.74
C LYS A 99 0.47 5.20 -1.58
N ASP A 100 1.63 4.87 -1.03
CA ASP A 100 2.95 5.15 -1.63
C ASP A 100 3.53 3.91 -2.35
N ASN A 101 3.14 2.70 -1.93
CA ASN A 101 3.53 1.43 -2.56
C ASN A 101 2.86 1.24 -3.94
N GLN A 102 3.24 2.05 -4.93
CA GLN A 102 2.75 2.00 -6.32
C GLN A 102 3.76 1.32 -7.25
N VAL A 103 5.05 1.56 -7.03
CA VAL A 103 6.12 0.94 -7.81
C VAL A 103 7.27 0.56 -6.89
N HIS A 104 7.60 -0.72 -6.90
CA HIS A 104 8.94 -1.18 -6.64
C HIS A 104 9.23 -2.16 -7.78
N GLY A 105 10.20 -1.86 -8.62
CA GLY A 105 10.89 -2.97 -9.29
C GLY A 105 11.85 -3.61 -8.33
N TRP A 106 12.88 -4.30 -8.90
CA TRP A 106 15.26 -5.79 -8.21
C TRP A 106 16.63 -5.88 -9.05
N ILE A 107 17.65 -5.03 -8.81
CA ILE A 107 18.74 -4.77 -9.81
C ILE A 107 19.93 -5.72 -9.64
N SER A 108 20.44 -6.21 -10.77
CA SER A 108 21.67 -6.99 -10.95
C SER A 108 22.69 -6.14 -11.70
N SER A 109 23.96 -6.19 -11.30
CA SER A 109 25.06 -5.58 -12.08
C SER A 109 25.67 -6.52 -13.13
N ASP A 110 25.53 -7.84 -12.98
CA ASP A 110 26.05 -8.82 -13.94
C ASP A 110 25.05 -9.98 -14.21
N PRO A 111 24.33 -9.96 -15.35
CA PRO A 111 24.29 -8.89 -16.34
C PRO A 111 23.62 -7.61 -15.77
N PRO A 112 23.83 -6.43 -16.38
CA PRO A 112 23.21 -5.17 -15.94
C PRO A 112 21.73 -5.13 -16.33
N VAL A 113 20.86 -5.65 -15.46
CA VAL A 113 19.42 -5.80 -15.68
C VAL A 113 18.61 -5.64 -14.39
N GLY A 114 17.32 -5.30 -14.53
CA GLY A 114 16.34 -5.31 -13.44
C GLY A 114 14.92 -5.53 -13.99
N PHE A 115 14.09 -6.25 -13.24
CA PHE A 115 12.66 -6.42 -13.54
C PHE A 115 11.81 -5.40 -12.77
N TRP A 116 10.49 -5.31 -12.98
CA TRP A 116 9.69 -4.32 -12.27
C TRP A 116 8.27 -4.76 -11.88
N MET A 117 7.86 -4.49 -10.62
CA MET A 117 6.50 -4.68 -10.12
C MET A 117 5.79 -3.32 -9.96
N ILE A 118 4.85 -3.07 -10.85
CA ILE A 118 3.96 -1.91 -10.79
C ILE A 118 2.64 -2.39 -10.20
N THR A 119 2.13 -1.68 -9.20
CA THR A 119 0.79 -1.89 -8.62
C THR A 119 -0.14 -0.77 -9.10
N PRO A 120 -0.85 -0.93 -10.23
CA PRO A 120 -1.67 0.13 -10.81
C PRO A 120 -3.05 0.30 -10.15
N SER A 121 -3.42 -0.60 -9.23
CA SER A 121 -4.64 -0.50 -8.41
C SER A 121 -4.41 -1.07 -7.02
N ASN A 122 -5.06 -0.46 -6.03
CA ASN A 122 -5.05 -0.90 -4.64
C ASN A 122 -6.23 -1.83 -4.29
N GLU A 123 -7.03 -2.26 -5.28
CA GLU A 123 -8.30 -2.96 -5.05
C GLU A 123 -8.18 -4.27 -4.27
N PHE A 124 -7.08 -5.01 -4.43
CA PHE A 124 -6.80 -6.26 -3.72
C PHE A 124 -6.20 -6.06 -2.31
N ARG A 125 -5.89 -4.83 -1.90
CA ARG A 125 -5.22 -4.55 -0.63
C ARG A 125 -6.23 -4.46 0.53
N THR A 126 -5.71 -4.39 1.75
CA THR A 126 -6.49 -4.41 3.00
C THR A 126 -6.23 -3.14 3.82
N GLY A 127 -7.04 -2.88 4.85
CA GLY A 127 -6.78 -1.87 5.89
C GLY A 127 -6.64 -0.39 5.48
N GLY A 128 -7.04 0.01 4.26
CA GLY A 128 -6.95 1.39 3.79
C GLY A 128 -5.57 1.86 3.30
N PRO A 129 -5.43 3.17 2.99
CA PRO A 129 -4.25 3.75 2.37
C PRO A 129 -3.05 3.87 3.32
N VAL A 130 -3.29 4.10 4.61
CA VAL A 130 -2.24 4.29 5.64
C VAL A 130 -1.75 2.98 6.27
N LYS A 131 -2.36 1.84 5.93
CA LYS A 131 -1.85 0.54 6.38
C LYS A 131 -0.45 0.33 5.79
N GLN A 132 0.49 0.01 6.66
CA GLN A 132 1.81 -0.50 6.29
C GLN A 132 1.66 -1.90 5.66
N ASP A 133 2.25 -2.06 4.48
CA ASP A 133 2.47 -3.35 3.84
C ASP A 133 3.94 -3.48 3.45
N LEU A 134 4.46 -4.71 3.46
CA LEU A 134 5.79 -5.01 2.96
C LEU A 134 5.80 -4.74 1.45
N THR A 135 6.68 -3.87 0.97
CA THR A 135 6.81 -3.65 -0.48
C THR A 135 7.62 -4.80 -1.08
N SER A 136 8.77 -5.12 -0.49
CA SER A 136 9.84 -5.86 -1.16
C SER A 136 10.64 -6.69 -0.15
N HIS A 137 11.17 -7.86 -0.55
CA HIS A 137 12.16 -8.60 0.24
C HIS A 137 13.41 -9.00 -0.61
N VAL A 138 14.58 -8.44 -0.28
CA VAL A 138 15.83 -8.34 -1.12
C VAL A 138 15.77 -7.60 -2.67
N GLY A 139 15.11 -5.50 -3.50
CA GLY A 139 14.85 -4.63 -4.71
C GLY A 139 13.59 -4.87 -5.53
N PRO A 140 13.73 -4.79 -6.87
CA PRO A 140 14.83 -3.53 -8.04
C PRO A 140 14.62 -1.97 -8.27
N TYR A 141 13.43 -1.36 -8.51
CA TYR A 141 13.05 -0.08 -9.24
C TYR A 141 13.06 -0.06 -10.94
N VAL A 142 11.84 1.05 -12.62
CA VAL A 142 11.68 1.43 -14.09
C VAL A 142 11.05 2.82 -14.18
N LEU A 143 11.47 3.62 -15.15
CA LEU A 143 10.71 4.80 -15.58
C LEU A 143 9.51 4.36 -16.46
N ALA A 144 8.39 3.96 -15.84
CA ALA A 144 7.13 3.68 -16.55
C ALA A 144 5.83 4.01 -15.77
N MET A 145 5.90 4.16 -14.44
CA MET A 145 4.76 4.11 -13.51
C MET A 145 3.49 4.87 -13.96
N GLN A 146 3.59 6.16 -14.30
CA GLN A 146 2.41 7.01 -14.55
C GLN A 146 1.54 6.51 -15.72
N LYS A 147 2.14 5.94 -16.78
CA LYS A 147 1.39 5.42 -17.92
C LYS A 147 0.62 4.15 -17.55
N GLU A 148 1.23 3.27 -16.77
CA GLU A 148 0.62 2.00 -16.35
C GLU A 148 -0.51 2.22 -15.33
N VAL A 149 -0.30 3.08 -14.32
CA VAL A 149 -1.35 3.48 -13.38
C VAL A 149 -2.54 4.13 -14.12
N ALA A 150 -2.27 5.01 -15.09
CA ALA A 150 -3.31 5.64 -15.90
C ALA A 150 -3.99 4.69 -16.91
N SER A 151 -3.42 3.51 -17.17
CA SER A 151 -4.00 2.49 -18.06
C SER A 151 -4.92 1.49 -17.35
N TRP A 152 -5.06 1.58 -16.01
CA TRP A 152 -5.96 0.71 -15.25
C TRP A 152 -7.43 1.19 -15.31
N PRO A 153 -8.40 0.27 -15.49
CA PRO A 153 -8.26 -1.16 -15.66
C PRO A 153 -7.91 -1.52 -17.11
N TYR A 154 -6.87 -2.32 -17.29
CA TYR A 154 -6.41 -2.80 -18.59
C TYR A 154 -7.54 -3.46 -19.40
N SER A 155 -7.51 -3.28 -20.72
CA SER A 155 -8.45 -3.88 -21.66
C SER A 155 -7.99 -5.23 -22.24
N PHE A 156 -6.70 -5.56 -22.12
CA PHE A 156 -6.11 -6.78 -22.68
C PHE A 156 -6.45 -8.09 -21.93
N PRO A 157 -6.72 -8.14 -20.61
CA PRO A 157 -7.02 -9.41 -19.96
C PRO A 157 -8.34 -10.02 -20.45
N PHE A 158 -8.28 -11.28 -20.87
CA PHE A 158 -9.44 -12.00 -21.40
C PHE A 158 -10.22 -12.74 -20.31
N SER A 159 -9.57 -13.21 -19.24
CA SER A 159 -10.22 -14.03 -18.20
C SER A 159 -11.52 -13.43 -17.67
N GLU A 160 -12.51 -14.30 -17.44
CA GLU A 160 -13.80 -13.97 -16.84
C GLU A 160 -13.67 -13.57 -15.37
N ASP A 161 -12.60 -14.04 -14.71
CA ASP A 161 -12.22 -13.69 -13.33
C ASP A 161 -11.84 -12.19 -13.19
N TYR A 162 -11.56 -11.50 -14.29
CA TYR A 162 -11.12 -10.10 -14.31
C TYR A 162 -12.24 -9.16 -14.74
N VAL A 163 -12.71 -8.33 -13.79
CA VAL A 163 -13.73 -7.31 -14.03
C VAL A 163 -13.14 -6.16 -14.88
N LYS A 164 -13.63 -5.99 -16.10
CA LYS A 164 -13.10 -5.07 -17.11
C LYS A 164 -13.55 -3.63 -16.85
N SER A 165 -12.88 -2.66 -17.48
CA SER A 165 -13.15 -1.22 -17.28
C SER A 165 -14.60 -0.83 -17.56
N ASN A 166 -15.21 -1.38 -18.62
CA ASN A 166 -16.61 -1.17 -18.98
C ASN A 166 -17.63 -1.93 -18.09
N GLN A 167 -17.17 -2.81 -17.19
CA GLN A 167 -17.99 -3.52 -16.21
C GLN A 167 -18.03 -2.82 -14.84
N ARG A 168 -17.15 -1.84 -14.61
CA ARG A 168 -17.02 -1.10 -13.35
C ARG A 168 -17.91 0.14 -13.29
N GLY A 169 -18.07 0.68 -12.09
CA GLY A 169 -18.73 1.97 -11.83
C GLY A 169 -17.79 2.96 -11.14
N ALA A 170 -18.36 4.04 -10.60
CA ALA A 170 -17.65 5.07 -9.85
C ALA A 170 -18.55 5.69 -8.77
N ILE A 171 -17.94 6.41 -7.84
CA ILE A 171 -18.63 7.27 -6.87
C ILE A 171 -17.94 8.63 -6.79
N SER A 172 -18.73 9.69 -6.71
CA SER A 172 -18.28 11.06 -6.45
C SER A 172 -19.06 11.71 -5.31
N GLY A 173 -18.49 12.73 -4.68
CA GLY A 173 -19.15 13.54 -3.67
C GLY A 173 -18.25 14.66 -3.18
N GLN A 174 -18.70 15.36 -2.15
CA GLN A 174 -17.93 16.40 -1.46
C GLN A 174 -17.96 16.14 0.05
N LEU A 175 -16.79 15.95 0.65
CA LEU A 175 -16.64 15.78 2.09
C LEU A 175 -16.38 17.14 2.78
N LEU A 176 -17.23 17.48 3.74
CA LEU A 176 -17.04 18.60 4.66
C LEU A 176 -16.73 18.08 6.07
N VAL A 177 -15.95 18.84 6.82
CA VAL A 177 -15.54 18.55 8.20
C VAL A 177 -16.13 19.60 9.12
N ASP A 178 -16.98 19.16 10.04
CA ASP A 178 -17.72 19.96 11.03
C ASP A 178 -17.07 19.74 12.41
N ASP A 179 -15.93 20.40 12.61
CA ASP A 179 -15.27 20.52 13.92
C ASP A 179 -15.54 21.90 14.53
N TRP A 180 -16.64 21.99 15.29
CA TRP A 180 -17.14 23.21 15.90
C TRP A 180 -16.14 23.96 16.79
N PHE A 181 -15.09 23.29 17.27
CA PHE A 181 -14.07 23.87 18.13
C PHE A 181 -13.01 24.64 17.33
N THR A 182 -12.61 24.12 16.16
CA THR A 182 -11.65 24.79 15.27
C THR A 182 -12.32 25.74 14.29
N ASN A 183 -13.53 25.41 13.80
CA ASN A 183 -14.25 26.21 12.81
C ASN A 183 -15.74 26.31 13.14
N LYS A 184 -16.32 27.52 13.02
CA LYS A 184 -17.74 27.77 13.31
C LYS A 184 -18.71 27.29 12.21
N GLN A 185 -18.20 26.74 11.12
CA GLN A 185 -18.95 26.23 9.96
C GLN A 185 -18.21 24.99 9.41
N PRO A 186 -18.91 24.05 8.76
CA PRO A 186 -18.25 22.91 8.10
C PRO A 186 -17.30 23.38 6.99
N MET A 187 -16.05 22.93 7.04
CA MET A 187 -15.00 23.30 6.08
C MET A 187 -14.73 22.18 5.08
N PRO A 188 -14.24 22.48 3.86
CA PRO A 188 -13.71 21.48 2.93
C PRO A 188 -12.68 20.54 3.58
N GLY A 189 -12.96 19.23 3.57
CA GLY A 189 -11.98 18.24 3.99
C GLY A 189 -10.95 18.01 2.90
N SER A 190 -9.88 18.81 2.84
CA SER A 190 -8.89 18.79 1.75
C SER A 190 -7.79 17.74 1.92
N SER A 191 -7.37 17.10 0.80
CA SER A 191 -6.38 16.01 0.76
C SER A 191 -6.70 14.80 1.65
N VAL A 192 -7.96 14.68 2.07
CA VAL A 192 -8.51 13.63 2.92
C VAL A 192 -8.66 12.35 2.12
N PHE A 193 -8.28 11.21 2.71
CA PHE A 193 -8.57 9.91 2.12
C PHE A 193 -10.03 9.53 2.32
N VAL A 194 -10.72 9.31 1.21
CA VAL A 194 -12.11 8.82 1.13
C VAL A 194 -12.08 7.47 0.41
N GLY A 195 -12.78 6.47 0.93
CA GLY A 195 -12.72 5.12 0.39
C GLY A 195 -13.94 4.24 0.62
N LEU A 196 -14.21 3.36 -0.33
CA LEU A 196 -15.17 2.26 -0.24
C LEU A 196 -14.45 1.01 0.29
N ALA A 197 -15.13 0.29 1.18
CA ALA A 197 -14.77 -1.06 1.63
C ALA A 197 -16.05 -1.86 1.94
N PRO A 198 -15.97 -3.19 2.14
CA PRO A 198 -17.08 -4.02 2.63
C PRO A 198 -17.93 -3.36 3.74
N PRO A 199 -19.26 -3.58 3.75
CA PRO A 199 -20.16 -2.95 4.72
C PRO A 199 -19.74 -3.17 6.18
N GLY A 200 -19.69 -2.10 6.96
CA GLY A 200 -19.17 -2.14 8.33
C GLY A 200 -19.38 -0.86 9.15
N VAL A 201 -18.93 -0.92 10.40
CA VAL A 201 -19.00 0.21 11.35
C VAL A 201 -17.86 1.22 11.11
N ALA A 202 -18.02 2.46 11.58
CA ALA A 202 -16.93 3.45 11.53
C ALA A 202 -15.62 2.87 12.12
N GLY A 203 -14.51 3.05 11.40
CA GLY A 203 -13.21 2.47 11.71
C GLY A 203 -12.95 1.06 11.15
N SER A 204 -13.98 0.31 10.70
CA SER A 204 -13.79 -1.06 10.21
C SER A 204 -12.92 -1.14 8.95
N TRP A 205 -12.81 -0.06 8.17
CA TRP A 205 -11.95 0.02 6.99
C TRP A 205 -10.48 -0.35 7.28
N GLN A 206 -9.97 -0.01 8.47
CA GLN A 206 -8.60 -0.37 8.89
C GLN A 206 -8.44 -1.86 9.27
N LEU A 207 -9.54 -2.51 9.63
CA LEU A 207 -9.60 -3.91 10.09
C LEU A 207 -10.02 -4.88 8.98
N GLU A 208 -10.52 -4.35 7.86
CA GLU A 208 -11.01 -5.13 6.72
C GLU A 208 -9.87 -5.84 6.00
N SER A 209 -10.05 -7.15 5.77
CA SER A 209 -8.98 -8.08 5.44
C SER A 209 -9.36 -9.15 4.39
N LYS A 210 -10.52 -9.03 3.73
CA LYS A 210 -11.11 -10.08 2.87
C LYS A 210 -11.79 -9.56 1.60
N GLY A 211 -12.31 -8.34 1.59
CA GLY A 211 -12.99 -7.75 0.43
C GLY A 211 -12.22 -6.61 -0.25
N TYR A 212 -12.64 -6.25 -1.46
CA TYR A 212 -12.02 -5.18 -2.26
C TYR A 212 -12.21 -3.79 -1.63
N GLN A 213 -11.19 -2.94 -1.72
CA GLN A 213 -11.26 -1.54 -1.29
C GLN A 213 -10.90 -0.56 -2.42
N PHE A 214 -11.54 0.61 -2.45
CA PHE A 214 -11.29 1.62 -3.49
C PHE A 214 -11.22 2.99 -2.85
N TRP A 215 -10.13 3.75 -3.04
CA TRP A 215 -9.96 5.04 -2.39
C TRP A 215 -9.33 6.09 -3.29
N THR A 216 -9.46 7.34 -2.88
CA THR A 216 -8.80 8.51 -3.48
C THR A 216 -8.60 9.59 -2.42
N GLN A 217 -7.84 10.65 -2.75
CA GLN A 217 -7.81 11.87 -1.96
C GLN A 217 -8.79 12.92 -2.51
N THR A 218 -9.32 13.76 -1.62
CA THR A 218 -10.13 14.93 -1.98
C THR A 218 -9.29 16.08 -2.55
N ASP A 219 -9.93 16.94 -3.35
CA ASP A 219 -9.35 18.20 -3.82
C ASP A 219 -9.31 19.29 -2.72
N GLN A 220 -8.95 20.52 -3.10
CA GLN A 220 -8.94 21.69 -2.19
C GLN A 220 -10.33 22.09 -1.67
N ASN A 221 -11.40 21.62 -2.31
CA ASN A 221 -12.80 21.91 -1.98
C ASN A 221 -13.50 20.70 -1.33
N GLY A 222 -12.77 19.62 -1.00
CA GLY A 222 -13.33 18.39 -0.43
C GLY A 222 -14.00 17.46 -1.45
N ASN A 223 -13.96 17.78 -2.74
CA ASN A 223 -14.54 16.94 -3.79
C ASN A 223 -13.69 15.69 -4.02
N PHE A 224 -14.33 14.55 -4.29
CA PHE A 224 -13.65 13.31 -4.68
C PHE A 224 -14.38 12.60 -5.82
N LEU A 225 -13.64 11.72 -6.51
CA LEU A 225 -14.15 10.81 -7.53
C LEU A 225 -13.34 9.51 -7.49
N ILE A 226 -13.90 8.46 -6.89
CA ILE A 226 -13.32 7.11 -6.89
C ILE A 226 -13.85 6.41 -8.16
N LYS A 227 -12.96 6.17 -9.12
CA LYS A 227 -13.27 5.51 -10.40
C LYS A 227 -13.03 4.00 -10.30
N ASN A 228 -13.45 3.28 -11.35
CA ASN A 228 -13.04 1.89 -11.61
C ASN A 228 -13.45 0.89 -10.51
N VAL A 229 -14.53 1.20 -9.78
CA VAL A 229 -15.04 0.40 -8.66
C VAL A 229 -15.75 -0.85 -9.19
N ILE A 230 -15.43 -2.02 -8.65
CA ILE A 230 -16.12 -3.28 -8.97
C ILE A 230 -17.58 -3.18 -8.49
N PRO A 231 -18.60 -3.59 -9.28
CA PRO A 231 -19.99 -3.58 -8.85
C PRO A 231 -20.20 -4.37 -7.55
N GLY A 232 -21.00 -3.81 -6.63
CA GLY A 232 -21.17 -4.36 -5.29
C GLY A 232 -21.75 -3.31 -4.33
N THR A 233 -21.96 -3.69 -3.07
CA THR A 233 -22.43 -2.79 -2.01
C THR A 233 -21.33 -2.62 -0.97
N TYR A 234 -21.05 -1.36 -0.61
CA TYR A 234 -19.90 -0.95 0.18
C TYR A 234 -20.31 0.09 1.23
N SER A 235 -19.65 0.11 2.39
CA SER A 235 -19.67 1.31 3.23
C SER A 235 -18.66 2.33 2.68
N LEU A 236 -19.05 3.60 2.64
CA LEU A 236 -18.18 4.72 2.28
C LEU A 236 -17.59 5.32 3.56
N PHE A 237 -16.26 5.28 3.67
CA PHE A 237 -15.48 5.76 4.80
C PHE A 237 -14.63 6.96 4.43
N ALA A 238 -14.21 7.71 5.44
CA ALA A 238 -13.16 8.70 5.32
C ALA A 238 -12.39 8.81 6.64
N TRP A 239 -11.16 9.30 6.57
CA TRP A 239 -10.39 9.66 7.75
C TRP A 239 -9.57 10.93 7.46
N VAL A 240 -9.67 11.89 8.38
CA VAL A 240 -9.16 13.26 8.22
C VAL A 240 -7.97 13.46 9.17
N PRO A 241 -6.75 13.69 8.65
CA PRO A 241 -5.60 14.07 9.48
C PRO A 241 -5.92 15.29 10.34
N GLY A 242 -5.56 15.25 11.63
CA GLY A 242 -5.81 16.37 12.55
C GLY A 242 -7.27 16.48 13.05
N THR A 243 -8.18 15.58 12.64
CA THR A 243 -9.53 15.48 13.21
C THR A 243 -9.72 14.12 13.88
N LEU A 244 -10.19 14.13 15.13
CA LEU A 244 -10.42 12.91 15.90
C LEU A 244 -11.52 12.02 15.29
N GLY A 245 -11.29 10.70 15.27
CA GLY A 245 -12.28 9.68 14.92
C GLY A 245 -12.25 9.20 13.46
N ASP A 246 -13.18 8.28 13.16
CA ASP A 246 -13.38 7.69 11.84
C ASP A 246 -14.75 8.09 11.30
N TYR A 247 -14.82 8.45 10.02
CA TYR A 247 -16.08 8.76 9.34
C TYR A 247 -16.60 7.53 8.59
N LYS A 248 -17.90 7.26 8.73
CA LYS A 248 -18.70 6.42 7.83
C LYS A 248 -19.87 7.26 7.32
N TYR A 249 -20.14 7.21 6.02
CA TYR A 249 -21.40 7.68 5.45
C TYR A 249 -22.58 6.88 6.05
N ALA A 250 -23.73 7.53 6.23
CA ALA A 250 -24.86 6.94 6.94
C ALA A 250 -25.31 5.64 6.27
N ASP A 251 -25.70 5.74 5.00
CA ASP A 251 -26.12 4.62 4.17
C ASP A 251 -24.93 3.83 3.61
N ASP A 252 -25.19 2.64 3.09
CA ASP A 252 -24.24 1.91 2.26
C ASP A 252 -24.50 2.17 0.77
N VAL A 253 -23.44 2.16 -0.03
CA VAL A 253 -23.46 2.56 -1.44
C VAL A 253 -23.41 1.32 -2.32
N THR A 254 -24.44 1.12 -3.13
CA THR A 254 -24.48 0.11 -4.19
C THR A 254 -23.96 0.69 -5.50
N ILE A 255 -22.83 0.19 -5.97
CA ILE A 255 -22.22 0.54 -7.26
C ILE A 255 -22.66 -0.48 -8.31
N SER A 256 -23.12 0.01 -9.46
CA SER A 256 -23.48 -0.81 -10.62
C SER A 256 -22.61 -0.50 -11.85
N GLN A 257 -22.54 -1.44 -12.79
CA GLN A 257 -21.82 -1.28 -14.06
C GLN A 257 -22.19 0.03 -14.77
N GLY A 258 -21.19 0.83 -15.17
CA GLY A 258 -21.37 2.07 -15.91
C GLY A 258 -22.00 3.24 -15.11
N THR A 259 -22.34 3.04 -13.84
CA THR A 259 -22.93 4.10 -13.00
C THR A 259 -21.87 4.99 -12.36
N ILE A 260 -22.20 6.27 -12.18
CA ILE A 260 -21.50 7.18 -11.28
C ILE A 260 -22.50 7.54 -10.17
N VAL A 261 -22.26 7.07 -8.96
CA VAL A 261 -23.12 7.37 -7.80
C VAL A 261 -22.68 8.67 -7.15
N GLU A 262 -23.63 9.53 -6.79
CA GLU A 262 -23.36 10.79 -6.09
C GLU A 262 -23.67 10.64 -4.59
N ALA A 263 -22.64 10.66 -3.75
CA ALA A 263 -22.79 10.74 -2.30
C ALA A 263 -22.99 12.21 -1.89
N ARG A 264 -24.10 12.48 -1.19
CA ARG A 264 -24.55 13.83 -0.83
C ARG A 264 -24.52 14.01 0.68
N ASN A 265 -24.47 15.26 1.17
CA ASN A 265 -24.52 15.59 2.60
C ASN A 265 -23.42 14.92 3.45
N MET A 266 -22.24 14.64 2.88
CA MET A 266 -21.12 14.02 3.60
C MET A 266 -20.46 15.03 4.54
N ILE A 267 -21.00 15.14 5.76
CA ILE A 267 -20.48 16.03 6.81
C ILE A 267 -19.91 15.17 7.94
N PHE A 268 -18.59 15.09 8.03
CA PHE A 268 -17.91 14.46 9.15
C PHE A 268 -17.92 15.42 10.36
N LYS A 269 -18.81 15.15 11.31
CA LYS A 269 -18.84 15.87 12.59
C LYS A 269 -17.77 15.32 13.53
N ALA A 270 -16.85 16.17 13.97
CA ALA A 270 -15.82 15.75 14.94
C ALA A 270 -16.49 15.32 16.27
N PRO A 271 -16.04 14.21 16.91
CA PRO A 271 -16.71 13.62 18.06
C PRO A 271 -16.49 14.37 19.39
N ARG A 272 -16.10 15.66 19.35
CA ARG A 272 -15.79 16.46 20.53
C ARG A 272 -17.02 16.64 21.43
N LYS A 273 -16.81 16.54 22.74
CA LYS A 273 -17.84 16.72 23.80
C LYS A 273 -17.66 18.00 24.62
N GLY A 274 -16.57 18.73 24.38
CA GLY A 274 -16.17 19.95 25.05
C GLY A 274 -14.90 20.50 24.40
N GLU A 275 -14.35 21.57 24.97
CA GLU A 275 -13.12 22.21 24.50
C GLU A 275 -11.89 21.34 24.77
N THR A 276 -10.92 21.30 23.84
CA THR A 276 -9.63 20.63 24.07
C THR A 276 -8.75 21.49 24.97
N LEU A 277 -8.50 21.06 26.21
CA LEU A 277 -7.64 21.77 27.16
C LEU A 277 -6.13 21.60 26.85
N TRP A 278 -5.76 20.41 26.35
CA TRP A 278 -4.42 20.06 25.88
C TRP A 278 -4.52 18.84 24.96
N GLU A 279 -3.53 18.65 24.10
CA GLU A 279 -3.38 17.51 23.19
C GLU A 279 -1.88 17.13 23.17
N ILE A 280 -1.55 15.87 22.89
CA ILE A 280 -0.16 15.39 22.75
C ILE A 280 -0.10 14.58 21.46
N GLY A 281 0.76 15.02 20.54
CA GLY A 281 0.73 14.59 19.14
C GLY A 281 -0.42 15.22 18.35
N ILE A 282 -0.57 14.79 17.11
CA ILE A 282 -1.66 15.16 16.19
C ILE A 282 -2.50 13.89 15.93
N PRO A 283 -3.84 13.97 15.81
CA PRO A 283 -4.64 12.83 15.35
C PRO A 283 -4.52 12.61 13.83
N ASP A 284 -3.28 12.51 13.33
CA ASP A 284 -2.91 12.24 11.93
C ASP A 284 -2.43 10.80 11.68
N ARG A 285 -2.50 9.92 12.70
CA ARG A 285 -2.03 8.52 12.70
C ARG A 285 -0.52 8.35 12.45
N SER A 286 0.23 9.45 12.53
CA SER A 286 1.68 9.46 12.54
C SER A 286 2.24 9.18 13.93
N ALA A 287 3.56 9.12 14.01
CA ALA A 287 4.33 9.36 15.23
C ALA A 287 5.56 10.24 14.95
N ALA A 288 5.57 10.95 13.81
CA ALA A 288 6.73 11.69 13.30
C ALA A 288 7.06 12.98 14.09
N GLU A 289 6.13 13.45 14.91
CA GLU A 289 6.30 14.55 15.86
C GLU A 289 6.85 14.11 17.22
N PHE A 290 6.90 12.81 17.49
CA PHE A 290 7.43 12.25 18.73
C PHE A 290 8.93 11.98 18.64
N PHE A 291 9.63 12.08 19.78
CA PHE A 291 11.05 11.74 19.86
C PHE A 291 11.25 10.23 19.75
N ILE A 292 11.85 9.79 18.64
CA ILE A 292 12.37 8.43 18.46
C ILE A 292 13.85 8.44 18.93
N PRO A 293 14.25 7.60 19.90
CA PRO A 293 15.63 7.55 20.36
C PRO A 293 16.55 6.90 19.33
N ASP A 294 17.82 7.34 19.30
CA ASP A 294 18.87 6.69 18.52
C ASP A 294 19.07 5.22 18.98
N PRO A 295 19.42 4.30 18.06
CA PRO A 295 19.73 2.90 18.40
C PRO A 295 21.03 2.77 19.21
N SER A 296 21.24 1.60 19.84
CA SER A 296 22.54 1.30 20.46
C SER A 296 23.66 1.43 19.42
N PRO A 297 24.77 2.15 19.71
CA PRO A 297 25.91 2.29 18.79
C PRO A 297 26.67 0.97 18.55
N GLU A 298 26.29 -0.11 19.25
CA GLU A 298 26.74 -1.48 18.98
C GLU A 298 26.15 -2.05 17.67
N PHE A 299 25.04 -1.49 17.18
CA PHE A 299 24.36 -1.90 15.96
C PHE A 299 24.49 -0.83 14.87
N LYS A 300 25.02 -1.21 13.71
CA LYS A 300 24.92 -0.38 12.50
C LYS A 300 23.46 -0.47 12.02
N ILE A 301 22.78 0.67 11.95
CA ILE A 301 21.50 0.78 11.24
C ILE A 301 21.76 1.43 9.88
N HIS A 302 21.07 0.96 8.85
CA HIS A 302 21.12 1.57 7.54
C HIS A 302 20.31 2.87 7.54
N ASN A 303 21.01 4.02 7.53
CA ASN A 303 20.40 5.33 7.44
C ASN A 303 19.70 5.53 6.09
N ILE A 304 18.42 5.19 6.03
CA ILE A 304 17.49 5.76 5.06
C ILE A 304 17.47 7.26 5.31
N GLU A 305 17.78 8.08 4.30
CA GLU A 305 17.62 9.53 4.40
C GLU A 305 16.12 9.88 4.44
N LEU A 306 15.54 9.88 5.64
CA LEU A 306 14.29 10.56 5.92
C LEU A 306 14.51 12.07 5.77
N LYS A 307 14.51 12.55 4.53
CA LYS A 307 14.36 13.97 4.20
C LYS A 307 12.96 14.40 4.62
N LEU A 308 12.81 14.70 5.91
CA LEU A 308 11.71 15.45 6.47
C LEU A 308 11.56 16.73 5.63
N LYS A 309 10.58 16.73 4.72
CA LYS A 309 10.21 17.94 3.99
C LYS A 309 9.68 18.92 5.02
N SER A 310 10.45 19.96 5.30
CA SER A 310 10.07 21.06 6.16
C SER A 310 8.92 21.83 5.51
N MET A 311 7.69 21.34 5.70
CA MET A 311 6.46 22.05 5.38
C MET A 311 6.14 22.98 6.55
N ILE A 312 6.73 24.17 6.48
CA ILE A 312 6.37 25.39 7.21
C ILE A 312 5.92 26.40 6.14
#